data_AF-A0A3D4DPU0-F1
#
_entry.id   AF-A0A3D4DPU0-F1
#
_cell.length_a   1.000
_cell.length_b   1.000
_cell.length_c   1.000
_cell.angle_alpha   90.00
_cell.angle_beta   90.00
_cell.angle_gamma   90.00
#
_symmetry.space_group_name_H-M   'P 1'
#
loop_
_entity.id
_entity.type
_entity.pdbx_description
1 polymer ?
#
loop_
_entity_poly.entity_id
_entity_poly.type
_entity_poly.pdbx_seq_one_letter_code
_entity_poly.pdbx_strand_id
1 'polypeptide(L)'
;LVAGAGLFAVIRLQNAGWAPGVWPPVPRVLRLVGTGAAFALPTLALDLALPFPEGINAPLPEALAFYPAIGFVAETVFHLLPFALLSLVVPTRPAVAIAACALVEPAFQVVAGGGLDLRNAIMAAILFAFGLLQMQMLHRHGFAAAFTLRIGYYLIWHIVWGVARLPLLYPS
;
A
#
# COMPACT_ATOMS: atom_id res chain seq x y z
N LEU A 1 0.75 18.21 8.29
CA LEU A 1 1.84 18.16 7.29
C LEU A 1 1.55 17.17 6.16
N VAL A 2 1.39 15.87 6.43
CA VAL A 2 1.13 14.83 5.39
C VAL A 2 -0.06 15.15 4.49
N ALA A 3 -1.21 15.55 5.05
CA ALA A 3 -2.38 15.90 4.25
C ALA A 3 -2.13 17.08 3.28
N GLY A 4 -1.39 18.11 3.71
CA GLY A 4 -1.02 19.24 2.86
C GLY A 4 -0.07 18.84 1.73
N ALA A 5 0.92 18.00 2.04
CA ALA A 5 1.84 17.45 1.04
C ALA A 5 1.11 16.53 0.04
N GLY A 6 0.17 15.70 0.52
CA GLY A 6 -0.68 14.88 -0.33
C GLY A 6 -1.56 15.72 -1.26
N LEU A 7 -2.19 16.78 -0.75
CA LEU A 7 -2.98 17.70 -1.57
C LEU A 7 -2.14 18.35 -2.69
N PHE A 8 -0.96 18.86 -2.34
CA PHE A 8 -0.01 19.39 -3.32
C PHE A 8 0.33 18.36 -4.41
N ALA A 9 0.66 17.14 -4.01
CA ALA A 9 1.03 16.07 -4.93
C ALA A 9 -0.11 15.66 -5.88
N VAL A 10 -1.35 15.58 -5.36
CA VAL A 10 -2.55 15.33 -6.17
C VAL A 10 -2.72 16.44 -7.23
N ILE A 11 -2.70 17.71 -6.82
CA ILE A 11 -2.85 18.85 -7.73
C ILE A 11 -1.75 18.83 -8.81
N ARG A 12 -0.50 18.58 -8.41
CA ARG A 12 0.63 18.54 -9.35
C ARG A 12 0.51 17.40 -10.37
N LEU A 13 0.09 16.21 -9.95
CA LEU A 13 -0.08 15.07 -10.86
C LEU A 13 -1.27 15.27 -11.80
N GLN A 14 -2.35 15.88 -11.32
CA GLN A 14 -3.50 16.24 -12.16
C GLN A 14 -3.13 17.28 -13.22
N ASN A 15 -2.46 18.36 -12.82
CA ASN A 15 -2.04 19.42 -13.74
C ASN A 15 -1.06 18.94 -14.82
N ALA A 16 -0.25 17.91 -14.52
CA ALA A 16 0.64 17.30 -15.51
C ALA A 16 -0.01 16.18 -16.33
N GLY A 17 -1.27 15.81 -16.06
CA GLY A 17 -1.95 14.72 -16.75
C GLY A 17 -1.45 13.32 -16.36
N TRP A 18 -0.78 13.19 -15.23
CA TRP A 18 -0.21 11.93 -14.74
C TRP A 18 -1.20 11.11 -13.90
N ALA A 19 -2.22 11.75 -13.33
CA ALA A 19 -3.28 11.08 -12.57
C ALA A 19 -4.60 11.86 -12.70
N PRO A 20 -5.75 11.17 -12.87
CA PRO A 20 -7.05 11.83 -12.89
C PRO A 20 -7.48 12.25 -11.47
N GLY A 21 -8.35 13.26 -11.39
CA GLY A 21 -8.94 13.76 -10.14
C GLY A 21 -10.32 13.22 -9.81
N VAL A 22 -10.69 12.07 -10.38
CA VAL A 22 -12.07 11.56 -10.31
C VAL A 22 -12.14 10.37 -9.35
N TRP A 23 -13.19 10.33 -8.54
CA TRP A 23 -13.48 9.17 -7.69
C TRP A 23 -13.94 7.97 -8.55
N PRO A 24 -13.46 6.75 -8.27
CA PRO A 24 -13.93 5.58 -9.01
C PRO A 24 -15.43 5.31 -8.74
N PRO A 25 -16.20 4.84 -9.75
CA PRO A 25 -17.59 4.46 -9.53
C PRO A 25 -17.69 3.23 -8.60
N VAL A 26 -18.80 3.08 -7.88
CA VAL A 26 -19.00 2.02 -6.87
C VAL A 26 -18.64 0.60 -7.37
N PRO A 27 -19.05 0.14 -8.57
CA PRO A 27 -18.65 -1.19 -9.04
C PRO A 27 -17.14 -1.37 -9.22
N ARG A 28 -16.39 -0.29 -9.42
CA ARG A 28 -14.93 -0.30 -9.48
C ARG A 28 -14.33 -0.30 -8.07
N VAL A 29 -14.92 0.43 -7.12
CA VAL A 29 -14.51 0.38 -5.70
C VAL A 29 -14.54 -1.05 -5.19
N LEU A 30 -15.64 -1.78 -5.40
CA LEU A 30 -15.76 -3.17 -4.96
C LEU A 30 -14.70 -4.09 -5.57
N ARG A 31 -14.41 -3.92 -6.87
CA ARG A 31 -13.33 -4.66 -7.55
C ARG A 31 -11.97 -4.32 -6.96
N LEU A 32 -11.68 -3.05 -6.72
CA LEU A 32 -10.41 -2.62 -6.13
C LEU A 32 -10.23 -3.18 -4.71
N VAL A 33 -11.28 -3.13 -3.88
CA VAL A 33 -11.26 -3.76 -2.55
C VAL A 33 -10.98 -5.25 -2.67
N GLY A 34 -11.69 -5.95 -3.56
CA GLY A 34 -11.49 -7.39 -3.79
C GLY A 34 -10.08 -7.73 -4.32
N THR A 35 -9.54 -6.93 -5.24
CA THR A 35 -8.18 -7.10 -5.74
C THR A 35 -7.15 -6.88 -4.64
N GLY A 36 -7.29 -5.81 -3.85
CA GLY A 36 -6.42 -5.55 -2.70
C GLY A 36 -6.47 -6.70 -1.68
N ALA A 37 -7.67 -7.16 -1.36
CA ALA A 37 -7.90 -8.31 -0.49
C ALA A 37 -7.21 -9.59 -1.01
N ALA A 38 -7.30 -9.87 -2.31
CA ALA A 38 -6.62 -11.02 -2.92
C ALA A 38 -5.08 -10.90 -2.83
N PHE A 39 -4.53 -9.70 -2.95
CA PHE A 39 -3.09 -9.44 -2.79
C PHE A 39 -2.59 -9.64 -1.35
N ALA A 40 -3.48 -9.70 -0.35
CA ALA A 40 -3.10 -10.05 1.02
C ALA A 40 -2.79 -11.55 1.19
N LEU A 41 -3.35 -12.43 0.33
CA LEU A 41 -3.23 -13.88 0.49
C LEU A 41 -1.77 -14.39 0.52
N PRO A 42 -0.83 -13.90 -0.33
CA PRO A 42 0.58 -14.26 -0.21
C PRO A 42 1.21 -13.84 1.13
N THR A 43 0.73 -12.74 1.74
CA THR A 43 1.21 -12.29 3.05
C THR A 43 0.71 -13.19 4.16
N LEU A 44 -0.54 -13.62 4.09
CA LEU A 44 -1.10 -14.63 5.01
C LEU A 44 -0.34 -15.96 4.89
N ALA A 45 -0.08 -16.42 3.67
CA ALA A 45 0.69 -17.63 3.43
C ALA A 45 2.13 -17.51 3.98
N LEU A 46 2.76 -16.34 3.82
CA LEU A 46 4.07 -16.07 4.40
C LEU A 46 4.02 -16.12 5.94
N ASP A 47 3.02 -15.50 6.57
CA ASP A 47 2.87 -15.52 8.03
C ASP A 47 2.59 -16.92 8.59
N LEU A 48 1.84 -17.74 7.87
CA LEU A 48 1.66 -19.16 8.21
C LEU A 48 2.97 -19.95 8.16
N ALA A 49 3.87 -19.64 7.23
CA ALA A 49 5.13 -20.37 7.03
C ALA A 49 6.29 -19.80 7.88
N LEU A 50 6.34 -18.49 8.05
CA LEU A 50 7.38 -17.73 8.74
C LEU A 50 6.70 -16.65 9.61
N PRO A 51 6.17 -17.03 10.79
CA PRO A 51 5.34 -16.13 11.59
C PRO A 51 5.99 -14.78 11.88
N PHE A 52 5.23 -13.71 11.66
CA PHE A 52 5.57 -12.36 12.08
C PHE A 52 5.44 -12.22 13.62
N PRO A 53 5.97 -11.19 14.27
CA PRO A 53 5.73 -10.97 15.71
C PRO A 53 4.24 -10.94 16.06
N GLU A 54 3.88 -11.42 17.26
CA GLU A 54 2.48 -11.48 17.73
C GLU A 54 1.81 -10.10 17.66
N GLY A 55 2.49 -9.07 18.17
CA GLY A 55 2.02 -7.68 18.19
C GLY A 55 2.21 -6.87 16.90
N ILE A 56 2.39 -7.52 15.74
CA ILE A 56 2.57 -6.80 14.47
C ILE A 56 1.31 -6.04 14.01
N ASN A 57 0.13 -6.46 14.47
CA ASN A 57 -1.14 -5.82 14.13
C ASN A 57 -1.70 -5.04 15.32
N ALA A 58 -2.24 -3.85 15.05
CA ALA A 58 -3.03 -3.12 16.03
C ALA A 58 -4.26 -3.95 16.44
N PRO A 59 -4.62 -3.99 17.74
CA PRO A 59 -5.79 -4.71 18.21
C PRO A 59 -7.10 -4.02 17.79
N LEU A 60 -8.22 -4.75 17.85
CA LEU A 60 -9.55 -4.16 17.78
C LEU A 60 -9.95 -3.58 19.16
N PRO A 61 -10.66 -2.43 19.19
CA PRO A 61 -11.25 -1.71 18.05
C PRO A 61 -10.32 -0.69 17.36
N GLU A 62 -9.13 -0.40 17.90
CA GLU A 62 -8.23 0.67 17.44
C GLU A 62 -7.81 0.51 15.98
N ALA A 63 -7.66 -0.73 15.52
CA ALA A 63 -7.36 -1.10 14.13
C ALA A 63 -8.29 -0.42 13.11
N LEU A 64 -9.57 -0.23 13.43
CA LEU A 64 -10.56 0.33 12.51
C LEU A 64 -10.27 1.79 12.14
N ALA A 65 -9.71 2.57 13.07
CA ALA A 65 -9.28 3.94 12.81
C ALA A 65 -7.82 4.01 12.36
N PHE A 66 -6.96 3.17 12.96
CA PHE A 66 -5.54 3.14 12.71
C PHE A 66 -5.21 2.81 11.25
N TYR A 67 -5.76 1.73 10.70
CA TYR A 67 -5.36 1.24 9.38
C TYR A 67 -5.77 2.16 8.22
N PRO A 68 -6.97 2.77 8.19
CA PRO A 68 -7.27 3.80 7.20
C PRO A 68 -6.34 5.02 7.33
N ALA A 69 -6.04 5.46 8.55
CA ALA A 69 -5.18 6.62 8.77
C ALA A 69 -3.74 6.36 8.33
N ILE A 70 -3.12 5.25 8.79
CA ILE A 70 -1.76 4.90 8.38
C ILE A 70 -1.71 4.52 6.90
N GLY A 71 -2.78 3.96 6.35
CA GLY A 71 -2.87 3.68 4.92
C GLY A 71 -2.83 4.95 4.09
N PHE A 72 -3.50 6.02 4.54
CA PHE A 72 -3.45 7.33 3.88
C PHE A 72 -2.03 7.91 3.96
N VAL A 73 -1.38 7.81 5.13
CA VAL A 73 -0.01 8.27 5.32
C VAL A 73 0.96 7.51 4.44
N ALA A 74 0.91 6.18 4.45
CA ALA A 74 1.79 5.32 3.68
C ALA A 74 1.61 5.52 2.17
N GLU A 75 0.37 5.58 1.67
CA GLU A 75 0.10 5.88 0.26
C GLU A 75 0.60 7.27 -0.14
N THR A 76 0.47 8.25 0.76
CA THR A 76 0.98 9.59 0.51
C THR A 76 2.50 9.63 0.44
N VAL A 77 3.18 9.03 1.43
CA VAL A 77 4.62 9.11 1.63
C VAL A 77 5.39 8.24 0.65
N PHE A 78 4.94 7.01 0.40
CA PHE A 78 5.69 6.04 -0.41
C PHE A 78 5.32 6.05 -1.89
N HIS A 79 4.13 6.55 -2.24
CA HIS A 79 3.64 6.49 -3.62
C HIS A 79 3.38 7.89 -4.17
N LEU A 80 2.42 8.62 -3.59
CA LEU A 80 1.93 9.87 -4.16
C LEU A 80 3.01 10.97 -4.22
N LEU A 81 3.73 11.21 -3.13
CA LEU A 81 4.79 12.22 -3.07
C LEU A 81 5.98 11.87 -3.96
N PRO A 82 6.58 10.66 -3.89
CA PRO A 82 7.63 10.24 -4.82
C PRO A 82 7.21 10.38 -6.28
N PHE A 83 5.95 10.06 -6.61
CA PHE A 83 5.46 10.15 -7.98
C PHE A 83 5.33 11.59 -8.45
N ALA A 84 4.81 12.48 -7.61
CA ALA A 84 4.75 13.90 -7.92
C ALA A 84 6.14 14.50 -8.12
N LEU A 85 7.12 14.12 -7.29
CA LEU A 85 8.52 14.56 -7.43
C LEU A 85 9.15 14.00 -8.71
N LEU A 86 9.00 12.71 -9.00
CA LEU A 86 9.54 12.11 -10.23
C LEU A 86 8.90 12.70 -11.49
N SER A 87 7.65 13.13 -11.43
CA SER A 87 6.98 13.80 -12.55
C SER A 87 7.59 15.18 -12.89
N LEU A 88 8.42 15.76 -12.02
CA LEU A 88 9.19 16.98 -12.31
C LEU A 88 10.45 16.68 -13.13
N VAL A 89 11.06 15.51 -12.92
CA VAL A 89 12.38 15.17 -13.48
C VAL A 89 12.31 14.20 -14.67
N VAL A 90 11.28 13.35 -14.75
CA VAL A 90 11.11 12.35 -15.82
C VAL A 90 9.70 12.45 -16.44
N PRO A 91 9.35 13.59 -17.09
CA PRO A 91 7.97 13.90 -17.48
C PRO A 91 7.36 12.97 -18.56
N THR A 92 8.17 12.17 -19.27
CA THR A 92 7.73 11.41 -20.44
C THR A 92 7.73 9.90 -20.28
N ARG A 93 8.11 9.35 -19.10
CA ARG A 93 8.25 7.90 -18.90
C ARG A 93 7.51 7.41 -17.64
N PRO A 94 6.17 7.41 -17.64
CA PRO A 94 5.38 7.03 -16.48
C PRO A 94 5.68 5.62 -15.96
N ALA A 95 6.01 4.66 -16.84
CA ALA A 95 6.35 3.30 -16.43
C ALA A 95 7.61 3.25 -15.55
N VAL A 96 8.63 4.07 -15.84
CA VAL A 96 9.86 4.15 -15.04
C VAL A 96 9.56 4.78 -13.68
N ALA A 97 8.78 5.86 -13.66
CA ALA A 97 8.37 6.51 -12.42
C ALA A 97 7.49 5.59 -11.55
N ILE A 98 6.59 4.81 -12.15
CA ILE A 98 5.79 3.79 -11.48
C ILE A 98 6.69 2.74 -10.82
N ALA A 99 7.63 2.16 -11.57
CA ALA A 99 8.53 1.15 -11.04
C ALA A 99 9.41 1.70 -9.92
N ALA A 100 9.95 2.90 -10.09
CA ALA A 100 10.77 3.57 -9.08
C ALA A 100 9.98 3.86 -7.80
N CYS A 101 8.76 4.39 -7.89
CA CYS A 101 7.92 4.66 -6.71
C CYS A 101 7.50 3.36 -6.00
N ALA A 102 7.16 2.31 -6.75
CA ALA A 102 6.78 1.02 -6.19
C ALA A 102 7.90 0.36 -5.37
N LEU A 103 9.16 0.74 -5.59
CA LEU A 103 10.31 0.27 -4.80
C LEU A 103 10.46 0.99 -3.45
N VAL A 104 9.84 2.15 -3.25
CA VAL A 104 10.10 3.00 -2.07
C VAL A 104 9.63 2.32 -0.78
N GLU A 105 8.39 1.82 -0.74
CA GLU A 105 7.84 1.10 0.43
C GLU A 105 8.62 -0.17 0.78
N PRO A 106 8.89 -1.11 -0.14
CA PRO A 106 9.66 -2.30 0.19
C PRO A 106 11.11 -1.99 0.58
N ALA A 107 11.76 -1.01 -0.05
CA ALA A 107 13.10 -0.59 0.35
C ALA A 107 13.11 -0.01 1.77
N PHE A 108 12.14 0.85 2.09
CA PHE A 108 11.96 1.38 3.44
C PHE A 108 11.74 0.24 4.44
N GLN A 109 10.89 -0.74 4.12
CA GLN A 109 10.62 -1.86 5.01
C GLN A 109 11.85 -2.73 5.27
N VAL A 110 12.67 -3.01 4.26
CA VAL A 110 13.92 -3.78 4.45
C VAL A 110 14.88 -3.02 5.36
N VAL A 111 15.05 -1.71 5.15
CA VAL A 111 15.94 -0.88 5.95
C VAL A 111 15.44 -0.75 7.40
N ALA A 112 14.15 -0.44 7.57
CA ALA A 112 13.54 -0.28 8.90
C ALA A 112 13.36 -1.62 9.64
N GLY A 113 13.21 -2.71 8.91
CA GLY A 113 13.02 -4.07 9.42
C GLY A 113 14.32 -4.79 9.82
N GLY A 114 15.47 -4.11 9.80
CA GLY A 114 16.75 -4.67 10.23
C GLY A 114 17.51 -5.49 9.18
N GLY A 115 17.15 -5.37 7.89
CA GLY A 115 17.90 -5.94 6.78
C GLY A 115 17.17 -7.05 6.01
N LEU A 116 17.94 -7.74 5.17
CA LEU A 116 17.47 -8.76 4.22
C LEU A 116 17.52 -10.17 4.81
N ASP A 117 16.67 -10.46 5.79
CA ASP A 117 16.34 -11.86 6.10
C ASP A 117 15.35 -12.44 5.06
N LEU A 118 15.15 -13.76 5.07
CA LEU A 118 14.28 -14.43 4.10
C LEU A 118 12.85 -13.88 4.12
N ARG A 119 12.30 -13.63 5.31
CA ARG A 119 10.92 -13.13 5.48
C ARG A 119 10.80 -11.71 4.92
N ASN A 120 11.74 -10.82 5.25
CA ASN A 120 11.79 -9.45 4.77
C ASN A 120 12.01 -9.40 3.25
N ALA A 121 12.84 -10.29 2.68
CA ALA A 121 13.05 -10.36 1.24
C ALA A 121 11.77 -10.79 0.49
N ILE A 122 11.06 -11.82 0.99
CA ILE A 122 9.78 -12.25 0.39
C ILE A 122 8.73 -11.15 0.55
N MET A 123 8.64 -10.54 1.73
CA MET A 123 7.69 -9.46 1.98
C MET A 123 7.96 -8.24 1.10
N ALA A 124 9.24 -7.88 0.89
CA ALA A 124 9.64 -6.82 -0.03
C ALA A 124 9.21 -7.14 -1.47
N ALA A 125 9.33 -8.39 -1.92
CA ALA A 125 8.86 -8.80 -3.25
C ALA A 125 7.33 -8.70 -3.38
N ILE A 126 6.59 -9.13 -2.35
CA ILE A 126 5.12 -9.00 -2.30
C ILE A 126 4.71 -7.53 -2.35
N LEU A 127 5.32 -6.68 -1.52
CA LEU A 127 5.02 -5.25 -1.49
C LEU A 127 5.42 -4.53 -2.76
N PHE A 128 6.52 -4.93 -3.40
CA PHE A 128 6.88 -4.38 -4.70
C PHE A 128 5.83 -4.70 -5.76
N ALA A 129 5.37 -5.96 -5.83
CA ALA A 129 4.32 -6.37 -6.76
C ALA A 129 3.00 -5.62 -6.48
N PHE A 130 2.63 -5.48 -5.21
CA PHE A 130 1.46 -4.71 -4.80
C PHE A 130 1.61 -3.21 -5.14
N GLY A 131 2.76 -2.62 -4.84
CA GLY A 131 3.11 -1.22 -5.14
C GLY A 131 3.06 -0.94 -6.64
N LEU A 132 3.52 -1.85 -7.49
CA LEU A 132 3.36 -1.73 -8.95
C LEU A 132 1.89 -1.61 -9.35
N LEU A 133 1.02 -2.46 -8.79
CA LEU A 133 -0.41 -2.39 -9.06
C LEU A 133 -1.03 -1.09 -8.51
N GLN A 134 -0.68 -0.69 -7.28
CA GLN A 134 -1.16 0.56 -6.68
C GLN A 134 -0.78 1.76 -7.54
N MET A 135 0.48 1.85 -7.96
CA MET A 135 0.99 2.92 -8.80
C MET A 135 0.34 2.94 -10.20
N GLN A 136 0.07 1.77 -10.78
CA GLN A 136 -0.72 1.69 -12.02
C GLN A 136 -2.16 2.21 -11.82
N MET A 137 -2.80 1.89 -10.69
CA MET A 137 -4.13 2.40 -10.37
C MET A 137 -4.10 3.90 -10.08
N LEU A 138 -3.07 4.40 -9.39
CA LEU A 138 -2.86 5.83 -9.13
C LEU A 138 -2.78 6.61 -10.45
N HIS A 139 -1.95 6.14 -11.38
CA HIS A 139 -1.81 6.78 -12.69
C HIS A 139 -3.13 6.74 -13.49
N ARG A 140 -3.80 5.59 -13.56
CA ARG A 140 -4.96 5.41 -14.45
C ARG A 140 -6.27 5.94 -13.87
N HIS A 141 -6.40 5.93 -12.55
CA HIS A 141 -7.66 6.13 -11.85
C HIS A 141 -7.55 7.06 -10.63
N GLY A 142 -6.37 7.61 -10.34
CA GLY A 142 -6.18 8.61 -9.31
C GLY A 142 -5.97 8.02 -7.92
N PHE A 143 -5.68 8.92 -6.97
CA PHE A 143 -5.32 8.55 -5.59
C PHE A 143 -6.40 7.72 -4.89
N ALA A 144 -7.66 8.07 -5.10
CA ALA A 144 -8.81 7.35 -4.57
C ALA A 144 -8.78 5.85 -4.89
N ALA A 145 -8.44 5.49 -6.13
CA ALA A 145 -8.39 4.10 -6.56
C ALA A 145 -7.23 3.34 -5.92
N ALA A 146 -6.04 3.94 -5.88
CA ALA A 146 -4.87 3.35 -5.25
C ALA A 146 -5.05 3.16 -3.73
N PHE A 147 -5.64 4.15 -3.07
CA PHE A 147 -5.98 4.09 -1.64
C PHE A 147 -7.05 3.03 -1.37
N THR A 148 -8.10 2.92 -2.20
CA THR A 148 -9.12 1.86 -2.08
C THR A 148 -8.49 0.47 -2.17
N LEU A 149 -7.54 0.27 -3.08
CA LEU A 149 -6.79 -0.99 -3.18
C LEU A 149 -6.05 -1.30 -1.88
N ARG A 150 -5.37 -0.30 -1.27
CA ARG A 150 -4.68 -0.43 0.02
C ARG A 150 -5.64 -0.84 1.14
N ILE A 151 -6.81 -0.21 1.20
CA ILE A 151 -7.82 -0.55 2.21
C ILE A 151 -8.30 -2.00 2.07
N GLY A 152 -8.48 -2.49 0.84
CA GLY A 152 -8.78 -3.90 0.61
C GLY A 152 -7.71 -4.84 1.16
N TYR A 153 -6.43 -4.53 0.90
CA TYR A 153 -5.30 -5.29 1.43
C TYR A 153 -5.25 -5.25 2.97
N TYR A 154 -5.40 -4.07 3.58
CA TYR A 154 -5.43 -3.90 5.04
C TYR A 154 -6.61 -4.59 5.71
N LEU A 155 -7.79 -4.59 5.09
CA LEU A 155 -8.94 -5.28 5.64
C LEU A 155 -8.64 -6.77 5.87
N ILE A 156 -8.00 -7.44 4.91
CA ILE A 156 -7.67 -8.86 5.04
C ILE A 156 -6.44 -9.09 5.91
N TRP A 157 -5.31 -8.47 5.59
CA TRP A 157 -4.04 -8.72 6.30
C TRP A 157 -4.05 -8.21 7.74
N HIS A 158 -4.49 -6.97 7.93
CA HIS A 158 -4.29 -6.27 9.19
C HIS A 158 -5.44 -6.40 10.17
N ILE A 159 -6.67 -6.58 9.67
CA ILE A 159 -7.88 -6.66 10.51
C ILE A 159 -8.34 -8.11 10.63
N VAL A 160 -8.80 -8.72 9.53
CA VAL A 160 -9.37 -10.08 9.56
C VAL A 160 -8.32 -11.09 10.02
N TRP A 161 -7.17 -11.11 9.34
CA TRP A 161 -6.09 -12.03 9.70
C TRP A 161 -5.41 -11.63 11.02
N GLY A 162 -5.25 -10.34 11.30
CA GLY A 162 -4.69 -9.85 12.57
C GLY A 162 -5.42 -10.39 13.80
N VAL A 163 -6.74 -10.59 13.72
CA VAL A 163 -7.52 -11.27 14.78
C VAL A 163 -7.38 -12.78 14.70
N ALA A 164 -7.55 -13.37 13.51
CA ALA A 164 -7.59 -14.82 13.33
C ALA A 164 -6.24 -15.51 13.63
N ARG A 165 -5.12 -14.85 13.36
CA ARG A 165 -3.77 -15.41 13.51
C ARG A 165 -3.38 -15.66 14.97
N LEU A 166 -3.91 -14.87 15.91
CA LEU A 166 -3.51 -14.93 17.32
C LEU A 166 -3.74 -16.32 17.93
N PRO A 167 -4.98 -16.86 17.96
CA PRO A 167 -5.21 -18.21 18.49
C PRO A 167 -4.61 -19.33 17.61
N LEU A 168 -4.35 -19.04 16.33
CA LEU A 168 -3.84 -20.04 15.38
C LEU A 168 -2.33 -20.24 15.49
N LEU A 169 -1.57 -19.15 15.60
CA LEU A 169 -0.10 -19.15 15.57
C LEU A 169 0.52 -19.00 16.96
N TYR A 170 -0.23 -18.47 17.94
CA TYR A 170 0.24 -18.22 19.30
C TYR A 170 -0.75 -18.78 20.34
N PRO A 171 -1.01 -20.10 20.35
CA PRO A 171 -1.83 -20.70 21.39
C PRO A 171 -1.13 -20.55 22.75
N SER A 172 -1.89 -20.08 23.74
CA SER A 172 -1.47 -19.93 25.14
C SER A 172 -1.16 -21.26 25.82
#